data_AF-A0A3D6DZS0-F1
#
_entry.id   AF-A0A3D6DZS0-F1
#
_cell.length_a   1.000
_cell.length_b   1.000
_cell.length_c   1.000
_cell.angle_alpha   90.00
_cell.angle_beta   90.00
_cell.angle_gamma   90.00
#
_symmetry.space_group_name_H-M   'P 1'
#
loop_
_entity.id
_entity.type
_entity.pdbx_description
1 polymer ?
#
loop_
_entity_poly.entity_id
_entity_poly.type
_entity_poly.pdbx_seq_one_letter_code
_entity_poly.pdbx_strand_id
1 'polypeptide(L)'
;MKKQKNTTAETDKASALPRLLVLHGPNLNLLGTREPKYYGSTTLAEINMALAHRAEGAGVDLEAFQSNHEGALIERVHAAGEQGVAYMIINPAAYTHTSVALRDAVAGTAIPFIEVHLSNVHARESFRHRSYFSDLAIGVITGLGSEGYLLALEYLLSRISAE
;
A
#
# COMPACT_ATOMS: atom_id res chain seq x y z
N MET A 1 -3.88 -7.07 62.68
CA MET A 1 -4.30 -6.17 61.57
C MET A 1 -3.63 -6.67 60.30
N LYS A 2 -4.39 -7.36 59.44
CA LYS A 2 -3.90 -7.94 58.17
C LYS A 2 -3.85 -6.82 57.11
N LYS A 3 -2.70 -6.59 56.48
CA LYS A 3 -2.60 -5.75 55.28
C LYS A 3 -3.01 -6.58 54.07
N GLN A 4 -4.20 -6.31 53.54
CA GLN A 4 -4.52 -6.57 52.14
C GLN A 4 -3.93 -5.43 51.30
N LYS A 5 -3.14 -5.78 50.29
CA LYS A 5 -2.98 -4.96 49.08
C LYS A 5 -3.22 -5.89 47.90
N ASN A 6 -4.46 -5.88 47.42
CA ASN A 6 -4.81 -6.40 46.11
C ASN A 6 -4.26 -5.45 45.05
N THR A 7 -3.44 -6.03 44.17
CA THR A 7 -3.54 -5.96 42.70
C THR A 7 -4.66 -5.10 42.12
N THR A 8 -4.28 -4.15 41.25
CA THR A 8 -4.53 -4.19 39.79
C THR A 8 -3.99 -2.88 39.20
N ALA A 9 -2.84 -2.96 38.55
CA ALA A 9 -2.36 -1.94 37.62
C ALA A 9 -2.28 -2.59 36.24
N GLU A 10 -3.45 -2.89 35.68
CA GLU A 10 -3.64 -3.30 34.29
C GLU A 10 -4.79 -2.47 33.76
N THR A 11 -4.48 -1.30 33.21
CA THR A 11 -5.38 -0.56 32.32
C THR A 11 -4.52 0.28 31.39
N ASP A 12 -4.75 0.07 30.09
CA ASP A 12 -4.50 0.95 28.96
C ASP A 12 -3.08 1.05 28.39
N LYS A 13 -2.64 -0.03 27.73
CA LYS A 13 -2.10 0.13 26.37
C LYS A 13 -3.28 -0.06 25.41
N ALA A 14 -3.97 1.02 25.05
CA ALA A 14 -4.73 1.01 23.82
C ALA A 14 -3.73 0.67 22.71
N SER A 15 -3.82 -0.54 22.14
CA SER A 15 -2.94 -0.92 21.04
C SER A 15 -3.25 0.04 19.89
N ALA A 16 -2.25 0.81 19.45
CA ALA A 16 -2.40 1.63 18.26
C ALA A 16 -2.89 0.73 17.10
N LEU A 17 -3.85 1.22 16.32
CA LEU A 17 -4.38 0.45 15.19
C LEU A 17 -3.23 0.09 14.24
N PRO A 18 -3.20 -1.14 13.69
CA PRO A 18 -2.27 -1.47 12.61
C PRO A 18 -2.36 -0.44 11.50
N ARG A 19 -1.21 -0.07 10.91
CA ARG A 19 -1.13 0.96 9.88
C ARG A 19 -0.77 0.36 8.52
N LEU A 20 -1.45 0.79 7.46
CA LEU A 20 -1.21 0.45 6.07
C LEU A 20 -0.86 1.70 5.27
N LEU A 21 0.04 1.56 4.30
CA LEU A 21 0.31 2.60 3.31
C LEU A 21 -0.03 2.11 1.91
N VAL A 22 -0.79 2.91 1.17
CA VAL A 22 -0.97 2.78 -0.26
C VAL A 22 -0.10 3.81 -0.97
N LEU A 23 0.88 3.34 -1.74
CA LEU A 23 1.84 4.19 -2.43
C LEU A 23 1.62 4.15 -3.95
N HIS A 24 1.39 5.33 -4.54
CA HIS A 24 1.06 5.50 -5.95
C HIS A 24 2.14 6.28 -6.68
N GLY A 25 2.70 5.67 -7.71
CA GLY A 25 3.72 6.25 -8.57
C GLY A 25 3.20 7.31 -9.56
N PRO A 26 4.02 7.66 -10.55
CA PRO A 26 3.74 8.77 -11.45
C PRO A 26 2.55 8.52 -12.37
N ASN A 27 1.89 9.60 -12.76
CA ASN A 27 0.73 9.69 -13.66
C ASN A 27 -0.58 9.09 -13.13
N LEU A 28 -0.58 8.41 -11.99
CA LEU A 28 -1.82 7.86 -11.41
C LEU A 28 -2.80 8.96 -10.95
N ASN A 29 -2.31 10.17 -10.69
CA ASN A 29 -3.16 11.34 -10.45
C ASN A 29 -4.06 11.71 -11.64
N LEU A 30 -3.80 11.17 -12.84
CA LEU A 30 -4.58 11.45 -14.04
C LEU A 30 -5.74 10.46 -14.25
N LEU A 31 -5.90 9.45 -13.39
CA LEU A 31 -7.01 8.48 -13.49
C LEU A 31 -8.38 9.17 -13.50
N GLY A 32 -9.28 8.67 -14.34
CA GLY A 32 -10.62 9.23 -14.55
C GLY A 32 -10.68 10.54 -15.36
N THR A 33 -9.55 11.21 -15.59
CA THR A 33 -9.52 12.47 -16.37
C THR A 33 -9.08 12.29 -17.82
N ARG A 34 -8.38 11.19 -18.15
CA ARG A 34 -7.87 10.92 -19.49
C ARG A 34 -8.72 9.86 -20.19
N GLU A 35 -9.37 10.27 -21.28
CA GLU A 35 -10.15 9.40 -22.18
C GLU A 35 -11.01 8.32 -21.46
N PRO A 36 -12.03 8.71 -20.67
CA PRO A 36 -12.76 7.82 -19.77
C PRO A 36 -13.38 6.58 -20.44
N LYS A 37 -13.66 6.67 -21.75
CA LYS A 37 -14.19 5.56 -22.55
C LYS A 37 -13.22 4.37 -22.68
N TYR A 38 -11.92 4.59 -22.52
CA TYR A 38 -10.90 3.54 -22.66
C TYR A 38 -10.28 3.10 -21.32
N TYR A 39 -10.22 4.00 -20.33
CA TYR A 39 -9.50 3.76 -19.07
C TYR A 39 -10.41 3.60 -17.85
N GLY A 40 -11.73 3.71 -18.04
CA GLY A 40 -12.70 3.77 -16.95
C GLY A 40 -12.83 5.18 -16.37
N SER A 41 -13.90 5.41 -15.62
CA SER A 41 -14.18 6.70 -14.97
C SER A 41 -13.62 6.78 -13.56
N THR A 42 -13.17 5.66 -12.97
CA THR A 42 -12.71 5.61 -11.60
C THR A 42 -11.45 6.44 -11.41
N THR A 43 -11.54 7.44 -10.55
CA THR A 43 -10.45 8.34 -10.18
C THR A 43 -9.58 7.71 -9.09
N LEU A 44 -8.35 8.22 -8.93
CA LEU A 44 -7.49 7.80 -7.82
C LEU A 44 -8.11 8.12 -6.45
N ALA A 45 -8.85 9.22 -6.36
CA ALA A 45 -9.54 9.62 -5.14
C ALA A 45 -10.62 8.61 -4.73
N GLU A 46 -11.41 8.12 -5.69
CA GLU A 46 -12.43 7.09 -5.44
C GLU A 46 -11.80 5.76 -5.00
N ILE A 47 -10.67 5.36 -5.61
CA ILE A 47 -9.91 4.18 -5.17
C ILE A 47 -9.47 4.35 -3.72
N ASN A 48 -8.83 5.48 -3.39
CA ASN A 48 -8.34 5.73 -2.04
C ASN A 48 -9.47 5.76 -1.00
N MET A 49 -10.60 6.36 -1.33
CA MET A 49 -11.78 6.37 -0.45
C MET A 49 -12.33 4.97 -0.20
N ALA A 50 -12.43 4.13 -1.24
CA ALA A 50 -12.91 2.76 -1.09
C ALA A 50 -11.97 1.92 -0.19
N LEU A 51 -10.65 2.07 -0.37
CA LEU A 51 -9.65 1.39 0.45
C LEU A 51 -9.69 1.86 1.91
N ALA A 52 -9.74 3.18 2.13
CA ALA A 52 -9.81 3.75 3.48
C ALA A 52 -11.07 3.29 4.22
N HIS A 53 -12.24 3.34 3.57
CA HIS A 53 -13.50 2.87 4.17
C HIS A 53 -13.44 1.39 4.53
N ARG A 54 -12.87 0.55 3.65
CA ARG A 54 -12.75 -0.88 3.91
C ARG A 54 -11.77 -1.20 5.05
N ALA A 55 -10.66 -0.47 5.12
CA ALA A 55 -9.66 -0.62 6.19
C ALA A 55 -10.21 -0.13 7.55
N GLU A 56 -10.94 0.99 7.57
CA GLU A 56 -11.61 1.51 8.75
C GLU A 56 -12.60 0.48 9.32
N GLY A 57 -13.42 -0.13 8.46
CA GLY A 57 -14.33 -1.22 8.85
C GLY A 57 -13.62 -2.46 9.42
N ALA A 58 -12.32 -2.60 9.21
CA ALA A 58 -11.48 -3.65 9.78
C ALA A 58 -10.69 -3.21 11.03
N GLY A 59 -10.80 -1.96 11.46
CA GLY A 59 -9.98 -1.42 12.55
C GLY A 59 -8.51 -1.20 12.15
N VAL A 60 -8.23 -0.87 10.90
CA VAL A 60 -6.88 -0.61 10.38
C VAL A 60 -6.80 0.81 9.86
N ASP A 61 -5.75 1.55 10.27
CA ASP A 61 -5.44 2.88 9.75
C ASP A 61 -4.80 2.74 8.37
N LEU A 62 -5.36 3.38 7.35
CA LEU A 62 -4.83 3.34 5.99
C LEU A 62 -4.58 4.75 5.47
N GLU A 63 -3.33 5.01 5.12
CA GLU A 63 -2.91 6.25 4.47
C GLU A 63 -2.62 5.98 2.98
N ALA A 64 -2.98 6.92 2.11
CA ALA A 64 -2.61 6.88 0.70
C ALA A 64 -1.72 8.07 0.35
N PHE A 65 -0.64 7.81 -0.40
CA PHE A 65 0.28 8.83 -0.89
C PHE A 65 0.55 8.64 -2.38
N GLN A 66 0.47 9.71 -3.16
CA GLN A 66 0.80 9.71 -4.59
C GLN A 66 1.85 10.76 -4.88
N SER A 67 2.82 10.43 -5.71
CA SER A 67 3.75 11.43 -6.25
C SER A 67 4.27 11.07 -7.64
N ASN A 68 4.52 12.12 -8.42
CA ASN A 68 5.25 12.02 -9.68
C ASN A 68 6.79 12.03 -9.47
N HIS A 69 7.24 12.42 -8.29
CA HIS A 69 8.66 12.57 -7.96
C HIS A 69 9.17 11.34 -7.22
N GLU A 70 10.18 10.67 -7.79
CA GLU A 70 10.80 9.48 -7.20
C GLU A 70 11.32 9.73 -5.77
N GLY A 71 12.02 10.85 -5.55
CA GLY A 71 12.55 11.22 -4.23
C GLY A 71 11.45 11.34 -3.16
N ALA A 72 10.29 11.90 -3.50
CA ALA A 72 9.18 12.02 -2.56
C ALA A 72 8.56 10.65 -2.21
N LEU A 73 8.54 9.70 -3.15
CA LEU A 73 8.12 8.33 -2.87
C LEU A 73 9.10 7.63 -1.93
N ILE A 74 10.41 7.82 -2.15
CA ILE A 74 11.47 7.28 -1.30
C ILE A 74 11.36 7.84 0.13
N GLU A 75 11.22 9.16 0.28
CA GLU A 75 11.04 9.81 1.58
C GLU A 75 9.78 9.29 2.30
N ARG A 76 8.68 9.10 1.57
CA ARG A 76 7.46 8.52 2.16
C ARG A 76 7.69 7.09 2.63
N VAL A 77 8.44 6.27 1.89
CA VAL A 77 8.78 4.89 2.29
C VAL A 77 9.62 4.89 3.56
N HIS A 78 10.66 5.72 3.65
CA HIS A 78 11.47 5.82 4.87
C HIS A 78 10.63 6.25 6.08
N ALA A 79 9.79 7.27 5.91
CA ALA A 79 8.87 7.70 6.97
C ALA A 79 7.89 6.59 7.38
N ALA A 80 7.43 5.73 6.45
CA ALA A 80 6.58 4.59 6.76
C ALA A 80 7.28 3.59 7.70
N GLY A 81 8.57 3.34 7.47
CA GLY A 81 9.38 2.49 8.34
C GLY A 81 9.49 3.04 9.76
N GLU A 82 9.78 4.35 9.89
CA GLU A 82 9.85 5.03 11.20
C GLU A 82 8.50 5.05 11.94
N GLN A 83 7.40 5.11 11.18
CA GLN A 83 6.03 5.12 11.71
C GLN A 83 5.50 3.74 12.12
N GLY A 84 6.24 2.66 11.87
CA GLY A 84 5.79 1.30 12.13
C GLY A 84 4.62 0.88 11.25
N VAL A 85 4.59 1.29 9.98
CA VAL A 85 3.62 0.78 9.01
C VAL A 85 3.80 -0.73 8.85
N ALA A 86 2.71 -1.48 9.05
CA ALA A 86 2.73 -2.94 9.09
C ALA A 86 2.85 -3.55 7.69
N TYR A 87 2.10 -3.04 6.72
CA TYR A 87 2.15 -3.50 5.33
C TYR A 87 1.94 -2.35 4.34
N MET A 88 2.34 -2.55 3.08
CA MET A 88 2.06 -1.61 1.99
C MET A 88 1.35 -2.24 0.81
N ILE A 89 0.59 -1.42 0.08
CA ILE A 89 0.18 -1.68 -1.29
C ILE A 89 0.92 -0.68 -2.16
N ILE A 90 1.70 -1.14 -3.14
CA ILE A 90 2.47 -0.25 -4.02
C ILE A 90 2.02 -0.42 -5.47
N ASN A 91 1.71 0.69 -6.13
CA ASN A 91 1.66 0.76 -7.59
C ASN A 91 2.74 1.75 -8.04
N PRO A 92 3.97 1.30 -8.35
CA PRO A 92 5.05 2.20 -8.74
C PRO A 92 4.84 2.80 -10.14
N ALA A 93 3.78 2.40 -10.87
CA ALA A 93 3.48 2.84 -12.23
C ALA A 93 4.71 2.71 -13.15
N ALA A 94 5.16 3.80 -13.78
CA ALA A 94 6.33 3.77 -14.66
C ALA A 94 7.64 3.41 -13.93
N TYR A 95 7.76 3.77 -12.65
CA TYR A 95 8.97 3.51 -11.87
C TYR A 95 9.21 2.03 -11.57
N THR A 96 8.18 1.20 -11.74
CA THR A 96 8.28 -0.26 -11.69
C THR A 96 9.44 -0.79 -12.53
N HIS A 97 9.63 -0.18 -13.70
CA HIS A 97 10.55 -0.67 -14.73
C HIS A 97 11.91 0.04 -14.70
N THR A 98 12.09 1.05 -13.85
CA THR A 98 13.27 1.94 -13.92
C THR A 98 13.90 2.22 -12.56
N SER A 99 13.14 2.21 -11.47
CA SER A 99 13.61 2.74 -10.18
C SER A 99 14.25 1.67 -9.32
N VAL A 100 15.57 1.57 -9.41
CA VAL A 100 16.37 0.82 -8.42
C VAL A 100 16.40 1.57 -7.09
N ALA A 101 16.39 2.91 -7.10
CA ALA A 101 16.44 3.71 -5.88
C ALA A 101 15.21 3.50 -4.97
N LEU A 102 14.00 3.50 -5.54
CA LEU A 102 12.77 3.22 -4.78
C LEU A 102 12.71 1.75 -4.34
N ARG A 103 13.18 0.80 -5.17
CA ARG A 103 13.34 -0.60 -4.77
C ARG A 103 14.20 -0.73 -3.52
N ASP A 104 15.37 -0.08 -3.50
CA ASP A 104 16.31 -0.18 -2.39
C ASP A 104 15.75 0.50 -1.12
N ALA A 105 14.99 1.58 -1.25
CA ALA A 105 14.26 2.19 -0.13
C ALA A 105 13.22 1.22 0.47
N VAL A 106 12.44 0.55 -0.38
CA VAL A 106 11.47 -0.47 0.06
C VAL A 106 12.19 -1.62 0.76
N ALA A 107 13.28 -2.14 0.17
CA ALA A 107 14.09 -3.19 0.78
C ALA A 107 14.68 -2.78 2.15
N GLY A 108 15.16 -1.54 2.27
CA GLY A 108 15.78 -1.02 3.48
C GLY A 108 14.81 -0.85 4.66
N THR A 109 13.53 -0.60 4.39
CA THR A 109 12.50 -0.52 5.45
C THR A 109 11.92 -1.88 5.84
N ALA A 110 12.11 -2.91 5.00
CA ALA A 110 11.60 -4.26 5.19
C ALA A 110 10.08 -4.36 5.42
N ILE A 111 9.31 -3.33 5.03
CA ILE A 111 7.85 -3.35 5.15
C ILE A 111 7.30 -4.31 4.09
N PRO A 112 6.59 -5.39 4.49
CA PRO A 112 6.00 -6.33 3.54
C PRO A 112 4.95 -5.66 2.66
N PHE A 113 4.93 -5.98 1.36
CA PHE A 113 4.04 -5.29 0.43
C PHE A 113 3.47 -6.17 -0.69
N ILE A 114 2.34 -5.71 -1.26
CA ILE A 114 1.77 -6.23 -2.51
C ILE A 114 1.97 -5.20 -3.62
N GLU A 115 2.49 -5.66 -4.76
CA GLU A 115 2.61 -4.84 -5.97
C GLU A 115 1.31 -4.90 -6.77
N VAL A 116 0.77 -3.74 -7.17
CA VAL A 116 -0.49 -3.62 -7.91
C VAL A 116 -0.28 -2.83 -9.19
N HIS A 117 -0.86 -3.33 -10.28
CA HIS A 117 -0.94 -2.65 -11.56
C HIS A 117 -2.38 -2.67 -12.10
N LEU A 118 -2.93 -1.49 -12.37
CA LEU A 118 -4.27 -1.37 -12.94
C LEU A 118 -4.40 -2.10 -14.29
N SER A 119 -3.43 -1.90 -15.18
CA SER A 119 -3.36 -2.55 -16.50
C SER A 119 -2.57 -3.87 -16.43
N ASN A 120 -2.87 -4.81 -17.33
CA ASN A 120 -2.06 -6.02 -17.49
C ASN A 120 -0.70 -5.63 -18.10
N VAL A 121 0.37 -5.62 -17.31
CA VAL A 121 1.70 -5.21 -17.78
C VAL A 121 2.30 -6.19 -18.79
N HIS A 122 1.90 -7.46 -18.75
CA HIS A 122 2.37 -8.52 -19.64
C HIS A 122 1.69 -8.52 -21.01
N ALA A 123 0.60 -7.78 -21.17
CA ALA A 123 -0.06 -7.57 -22.46
C ALA A 123 0.46 -6.31 -23.20
N ARG A 124 1.50 -5.66 -22.64
CA ARG A 124 2.02 -4.38 -23.13
C ARG A 124 3.43 -4.55 -23.69
N GLU A 125 4.14 -3.44 -23.89
CA GLU A 125 5.48 -3.46 -24.45
C GLU A 125 6.45 -4.25 -23.55
N SER A 126 7.42 -4.93 -24.16
CA SER A 126 8.32 -5.85 -23.46
C SER A 126 9.12 -5.21 -22.31
N PHE A 127 9.41 -3.91 -22.39
CA PHE A 127 10.07 -3.19 -21.30
C PHE A 127 9.21 -3.10 -20.02
N ARG A 128 7.89 -3.33 -20.11
CA ARG A 128 6.98 -3.37 -18.96
C ARG A 128 6.90 -4.72 -18.28
N HIS A 129 7.48 -5.76 -18.89
CA HIS A 129 7.43 -7.10 -18.34
C HIS A 129 8.40 -7.28 -17.17
N ARG A 130 9.37 -6.37 -17.03
CA ARG A 130 10.34 -6.38 -15.94
C ARG A 130 9.92 -5.42 -14.85
N SER A 131 9.83 -5.91 -13.62
CA SER A 131 9.68 -5.11 -12.41
C SER A 131 10.92 -5.22 -11.55
N TYR A 132 11.33 -4.11 -10.93
CA TYR A 132 12.33 -4.09 -9.87
C TYR A 132 11.76 -4.41 -8.48
N PHE A 133 10.43 -4.58 -8.36
CA PHE A 133 9.74 -4.77 -7.09
C PHE A 133 9.20 -6.18 -6.92
N SER A 134 8.84 -6.86 -8.02
CA SER A 134 8.14 -8.15 -7.96
C SER A 134 8.93 -9.26 -7.26
N ASP A 135 10.26 -9.20 -7.22
CA ASP A 135 11.11 -10.13 -6.49
C ASP A 135 11.06 -9.93 -4.96
N LEU A 136 10.70 -8.72 -4.51
CA LEU A 136 10.58 -8.36 -3.10
C LEU A 136 9.13 -8.44 -2.59
N ALA A 137 8.15 -8.37 -3.49
CA ALA A 137 6.73 -8.36 -3.13
C ALA A 137 6.27 -9.71 -2.56
N ILE A 138 5.32 -9.68 -1.63
CA ILE A 138 4.60 -10.90 -1.19
C ILE A 138 3.85 -11.53 -2.38
N GLY A 139 3.30 -10.66 -3.25
CA GLY A 139 2.55 -11.03 -4.42
C GLY A 139 2.37 -9.83 -5.35
N VAL A 140 2.02 -10.13 -6.59
CA VAL A 140 1.79 -9.13 -7.65
C VAL A 140 0.40 -9.33 -8.23
N ILE A 141 -0.37 -8.25 -8.32
CA ILE A 141 -1.70 -8.23 -8.94
C ILE A 141 -1.65 -7.27 -10.13
N THR A 142 -1.96 -7.75 -11.34
CA THR A 142 -1.92 -6.93 -12.56
C THR A 142 -3.14 -7.16 -13.43
N GLY A 143 -3.67 -6.08 -14.02
CA GLY A 143 -4.71 -6.14 -15.05
C GLY A 143 -6.14 -6.26 -14.56
N LEU A 144 -6.38 -6.13 -13.26
CA LEU A 144 -7.71 -6.19 -12.66
C LEU A 144 -8.29 -4.80 -12.35
N GLY A 145 -7.72 -3.74 -12.92
CA GLY A 145 -8.17 -2.37 -12.65
C GLY A 145 -8.12 -2.03 -11.16
N SER A 146 -9.07 -1.21 -10.69
CA SER A 146 -9.17 -0.79 -9.30
C SER A 146 -9.40 -1.95 -8.34
N GLU A 147 -10.03 -3.03 -8.79
CA GLU A 147 -10.30 -4.22 -7.98
C GLU A 147 -9.01 -4.86 -7.45
N GLY A 148 -7.91 -4.73 -8.20
CA GLY A 148 -6.61 -5.22 -7.76
C GLY A 148 -6.14 -4.62 -6.44
N TYR A 149 -6.51 -3.36 -6.13
CA TYR A 149 -6.21 -2.75 -4.85
C TYR A 149 -7.05 -3.32 -3.71
N LEU A 150 -8.35 -3.58 -3.95
CA LEU A 150 -9.22 -4.19 -2.95
C LEU A 150 -8.76 -5.61 -2.63
N LEU A 151 -8.42 -6.41 -3.64
CA LEU A 151 -7.88 -7.75 -3.45
C LEU A 151 -6.56 -7.74 -2.65
N ALA A 152 -5.67 -6.79 -2.93
CA ALA A 152 -4.45 -6.60 -2.15
C ALA A 152 -4.78 -6.26 -0.69
N LEU A 153 -5.71 -5.33 -0.46
CA LEU A 153 -6.14 -4.93 0.87
C LEU A 153 -6.75 -6.10 1.64
N GLU A 154 -7.69 -6.85 1.05
CA GLU A 154 -8.32 -8.02 1.70
C GLU A 154 -7.29 -9.05 2.14
N TYR A 155 -6.32 -9.34 1.27
CA TYR A 155 -5.23 -10.23 1.62
C TYR A 155 -4.44 -9.70 2.84
N LEU A 156 -4.03 -8.43 2.82
CA LEU A 156 -3.27 -7.84 3.93
C LEU A 156 -4.08 -7.77 5.24
N LEU A 157 -5.38 -7.46 5.18
CA LEU A 157 -6.26 -7.48 6.35
C LEU A 157 -6.37 -8.89 6.95
N SER A 158 -6.43 -9.93 6.11
CA SER A 158 -6.42 -11.31 6.59
C SER A 158 -5.11 -11.69 7.29
N ARG A 159 -3.98 -11.11 6.86
CA ARG A 159 -2.67 -11.31 7.48
C ARG A 159 -2.61 -10.64 8.85
N ILE A 160 -3.05 -9.38 8.94
CA ILE A 160 -3.14 -8.63 10.20
C ILE A 160 -4.05 -9.33 11.22
N SER A 161 -5.17 -9.90 10.77
CA SER A 161 -6.12 -10.59 11.66
C SER A 161 -5.60 -11.93 12.21
N ALA A 162 -4.56 -12.50 11.59
CA ALA A 162 -3.99 -13.80 11.95
C ALA A 162 -2.76 -13.68 12.88
N GLU A 163 -2.27 -12.47 13.13
CA GLU A 163 -1.19 -12.14 14.07
C GLU A 163 -1.73 -11.94 15.49
#